data_AF-A0A9N7UDK4-F1
#
_entry.id   AF-A0A9N7UDK4-F1
#
_cell.length_a   1.000
_cell.length_b   1.000
_cell.length_c   1.000
_cell.angle_alpha   90.00
_cell.angle_beta   90.00
_cell.angle_gamma   90.00
#
_symmetry.space_group_name_H-M   'P 1'
#
loop_
_entity.id
_entity.type
_entity.pdbx_description
1 polymer ?
#
loop_
_entity_poly.entity_id
_entity_poly.type
_entity_poly.pdbx_seq_one_letter_code
_entity_poly.pdbx_strand_id
1 'polypeptide(L)'
;MEVCPQDGGVTEVSEKLEKSLSMETEDKMEAYHRFIQDGKDVARDGNLHKALEFFKLALKLHHSEKLERRIKKIEELLSENDSEEEEEEFVNVNNSGLMLFKDLHDKLYDYQRSGLAFLYSLYRDGRKGGILADDMGLGKTIQVISFLSGMYDSELAKHTLLVMPTSLITNWTKEFAKWTPGMRVKDFHGTSKGERTRNLEKFRGEAASSSPRTRCS
;
A
#
# COMPACT_ATOMS: atom_id res chain seq x y z
N MET A 1 57.83 -60.65 -30.06
CA MET A 1 56.43 -60.64 -29.57
C MET A 1 56.51 -60.79 -28.08
N GLU A 2 55.92 -59.97 -27.22
CA GLU A 2 55.11 -58.76 -27.31
C GLU A 2 55.16 -58.23 -25.88
N VAL A 3 55.43 -56.93 -25.70
CA VAL A 3 55.39 -56.27 -24.40
C VAL A 3 54.01 -55.64 -24.30
N CYS A 4 53.19 -56.07 -23.34
CA CYS A 4 51.88 -55.47 -23.06
C CYS A 4 52.06 -54.02 -22.55
N PRO A 5 51.28 -53.03 -23.04
CA PRO A 5 51.36 -51.66 -22.57
C PRO A 5 50.68 -51.47 -21.21
N GLN A 6 51.20 -50.50 -20.47
CA GLN A 6 50.90 -50.17 -19.09
C GLN A 6 49.52 -49.51 -18.91
N ASP A 7 48.83 -49.95 -17.87
CA ASP A 7 47.63 -49.36 -17.28
C ASP A 7 48.00 -47.99 -16.65
N GLY A 8 47.72 -46.90 -17.37
CA GLY A 8 48.09 -45.53 -16.95
C GLY A 8 47.03 -44.46 -17.20
N GLY A 9 45.83 -44.84 -17.66
CA GLY A 9 44.79 -43.89 -18.10
C GLY A 9 43.63 -43.67 -17.15
N VAL A 10 43.52 -44.42 -16.04
CA VAL A 10 42.33 -44.41 -15.17
C VAL A 10 42.48 -43.48 -13.96
N THR A 11 43.70 -43.26 -13.46
CA THR A 11 43.95 -42.42 -12.28
C THR A 11 43.89 -40.92 -12.57
N GLU A 12 44.40 -40.47 -13.73
CA GLU A 12 44.46 -39.05 -14.10
C GLU A 12 43.07 -38.45 -14.41
N VAL A 13 42.14 -39.26 -14.92
CA VAL A 13 40.75 -38.84 -15.19
C VAL A 13 39.93 -38.74 -13.89
N SER A 14 40.17 -39.65 -12.94
CA SER A 14 39.53 -39.63 -11.61
C SER A 14 39.95 -38.40 -10.81
N GLU A 15 41.25 -38.07 -10.80
CA GLU A 15 41.78 -36.88 -10.11
C GLU A 15 41.25 -35.58 -10.71
N LYS A 16 41.09 -35.52 -12.04
CA LYS A 16 40.51 -34.36 -12.73
C LYS A 16 39.02 -34.19 -12.40
N LEU A 17 38.27 -35.29 -12.33
CA LEU A 17 36.85 -35.28 -11.99
C LEU A 17 36.63 -34.92 -10.52
N GLU A 18 37.43 -35.46 -9.61
CA GLU A 18 37.41 -35.13 -8.18
C GLU A 18 37.79 -33.66 -7.93
N LYS A 19 38.79 -33.14 -8.66
CA LYS A 19 39.19 -31.74 -8.58
C LYS A 19 38.14 -30.79 -9.17
N SER A 20 37.46 -31.16 -10.26
CA SER A 20 36.35 -30.38 -10.79
C SER A 20 35.12 -30.42 -9.87
N LEU A 21 34.80 -31.57 -9.27
CA LEU A 21 33.74 -31.68 -8.27
C LEU A 21 34.08 -30.88 -7.00
N SER A 22 35.34 -30.92 -6.56
CA SER A 22 35.78 -30.19 -5.36
C SER A 22 35.71 -28.68 -5.58
N MET A 23 36.15 -28.18 -6.75
CA MET A 23 36.04 -26.77 -7.13
C MET A 23 34.57 -26.30 -7.22
N GLU A 24 33.68 -27.09 -7.83
CA GLU A 24 32.25 -26.74 -7.89
C GLU A 24 31.57 -26.76 -6.51
N THR A 25 32.04 -27.59 -5.57
CA THR A 25 31.54 -27.60 -4.19
C THR A 25 32.11 -26.48 -3.34
N GLU A 26 33.37 -26.09 -3.55
CA GLU A 26 34.01 -24.95 -2.88
C GLU A 26 33.33 -23.63 -3.28
N ASP A 27 33.08 -23.41 -4.57
CA ASP A 27 32.39 -22.20 -5.06
C ASP A 27 30.97 -22.06 -4.46
N LYS A 28 30.24 -23.19 -4.34
CA LYS A 28 28.92 -23.22 -3.70
C LYS A 28 29.02 -22.94 -2.20
N MET A 29 30.07 -23.41 -1.53
CA MET A 29 30.26 -23.19 -0.10
C MET A 29 30.69 -21.74 0.21
N GLU A 30 31.51 -21.13 -0.65
CA GLU A 30 31.84 -19.70 -0.57
C GLU A 30 30.61 -18.82 -0.76
N ALA A 31 29.79 -19.12 -1.79
CA ALA A 31 28.54 -18.42 -2.01
C ALA A 31 27.54 -18.62 -0.85
N TYR A 32 27.50 -19.82 -0.25
CA TYR A 32 26.72 -20.09 0.95
C TYR A 32 27.14 -19.18 2.11
N HIS A 33 28.44 -19.12 2.42
CA HIS A 33 28.96 -18.28 3.51
C HIS A 33 28.69 -16.80 3.27
N ARG A 34 28.80 -16.34 2.02
CA ARG A 34 28.47 -14.98 1.62
C ARG A 34 26.99 -14.65 1.88
N PHE A 35 26.06 -15.49 1.43
CA PHE A 35 24.63 -15.27 1.67
C PHE A 35 24.26 -15.31 3.16
N ILE A 36 24.91 -16.16 3.96
CA ILE A 36 24.73 -16.17 5.42
C ILE A 36 25.19 -14.85 6.04
N GLN A 37 26.30 -14.29 5.56
CA GLN A 37 26.83 -13.02 6.06
C GLN A 37 25.93 -11.85 5.66
N ASP A 38 25.57 -11.75 4.37
CA ASP A 38 24.66 -10.72 3.84
C ASP A 38 23.31 -10.75 4.56
N GLY A 39 22.74 -11.95 4.77
CA GLY A 39 21.48 -12.11 5.50
C GLY A 39 21.58 -11.69 6.97
N LYS A 40 22.73 -11.87 7.63
CA LYS A 40 22.93 -11.39 9.02
C LYS A 40 23.06 -9.88 9.09
N ASP A 41 23.76 -9.26 8.16
CA ASP A 41 23.97 -7.82 8.15
C ASP A 41 22.64 -7.10 7.84
N VAL A 42 21.88 -7.58 6.86
CA VAL A 42 20.55 -7.04 6.55
C VAL A 42 19.54 -7.25 7.69
N ALA A 43 19.62 -8.38 8.41
CA ALA A 43 18.80 -8.58 9.61
C ALA A 43 19.18 -7.64 10.76
N ARG A 44 20.46 -7.27 10.89
CA ARG A 44 20.93 -6.29 11.88
C ARG A 44 20.39 -4.89 11.57
N ASP A 45 20.26 -4.58 10.29
CA ASP A 45 19.67 -3.32 9.81
C ASP A 45 18.13 -3.29 9.89
N GLY A 46 17.49 -4.35 10.40
CA GLY A 46 16.05 -4.43 10.63
C GLY A 46 15.21 -4.89 9.43
N ASN A 47 15.81 -5.18 8.27
CA ASN A 47 15.07 -5.63 7.10
C ASN A 47 14.95 -7.16 7.05
N LEU A 48 13.97 -7.70 7.78
CA LEU A 48 13.74 -9.14 7.90
C LEU A 48 13.36 -9.82 6.58
N HIS A 49 12.60 -9.13 5.73
CA HIS A 49 12.20 -9.60 4.40
C HIS A 49 13.41 -9.93 3.51
N LYS A 50 14.36 -8.99 3.38
CA LYS A 50 15.55 -9.19 2.55
C LYS A 50 16.54 -10.17 3.19
N ALA A 51 16.60 -10.22 4.53
CA ALA A 51 17.37 -11.24 5.22
C ALA A 51 16.84 -12.67 4.94
N LEU A 52 15.52 -12.84 4.90
CA LEU A 52 14.86 -14.11 4.58
C LEU A 52 15.24 -14.60 3.17
N GLU A 53 15.26 -13.71 2.18
CA GLU A 53 15.70 -14.03 0.81
C GLU A 53 17.12 -14.59 0.79
N PHE A 54 18.07 -13.92 1.47
CA PHE A 54 19.45 -14.40 1.56
C PHE A 54 19.56 -15.76 2.24
N PHE A 55 18.79 -16.00 3.31
CA PHE A 55 18.80 -17.30 3.98
C PHE A 55 18.19 -18.42 3.12
N LYS A 56 17.13 -18.13 2.34
CA LYS A 56 16.56 -19.07 1.36
C LYS A 56 17.55 -19.39 0.25
N LEU A 57 18.28 -18.40 -0.25
CA LEU A 57 19.34 -18.60 -1.25
C LEU A 57 20.50 -19.45 -0.69
N ALA A 58 20.93 -19.19 0.55
CA ALA A 58 21.92 -20.02 1.24
C ALA A 58 21.43 -21.47 1.38
N LEU A 59 20.17 -21.69 1.79
CA LEU A 59 19.62 -23.04 1.95
C LEU A 59 19.61 -23.83 0.63
N LYS A 60 19.37 -23.16 -0.51
CA LYS A 60 19.44 -23.78 -1.85
C LYS A 60 20.85 -24.26 -2.22
N LEU A 61 21.89 -23.61 -1.69
CA LEU A 61 23.28 -23.98 -1.95
C LEU A 61 23.77 -25.09 -1.02
N HIS A 62 23.37 -25.04 0.25
CA HIS A 62 23.75 -26.03 1.25
C HIS A 62 22.66 -26.16 2.32
N HIS A 63 22.09 -27.36 2.44
CA HIS A 63 21.06 -27.66 3.42
C HIS A 63 21.61 -27.63 4.85
N SER A 64 20.91 -26.91 5.74
CA SER A 64 21.27 -26.84 7.16
C SER A 64 20.02 -26.71 8.02
N GLU A 65 19.76 -27.70 8.88
CA GLU A 65 18.61 -27.67 9.80
C GLU A 65 18.60 -26.42 10.69
N LYS A 66 19.79 -25.92 11.07
CA LYS A 66 19.91 -24.69 11.88
C LYS A 66 19.44 -23.47 11.11
N LEU A 67 19.72 -23.41 9.82
CA LEU A 67 19.29 -22.34 8.93
C LEU A 67 17.79 -22.43 8.67
N GLU A 68 17.25 -23.62 8.46
CA GLU A 68 15.81 -23.85 8.28
C GLU A 68 15.00 -23.39 9.50
N ARG A 69 15.42 -23.75 10.71
CA ARG A 69 14.77 -23.27 11.94
C ARG A 69 14.79 -21.74 12.04
N ARG A 70 15.87 -21.10 11.59
CA ARG A 70 16.01 -19.64 11.57
C ARG A 70 15.09 -19.00 10.52
N ILE A 71 15.02 -19.57 9.32
CA ILE A 71 14.09 -19.17 8.25
C ILE A 71 12.66 -19.26 8.78
N LYS A 72 12.26 -20.41 9.33
CA LYS A 72 10.92 -20.62 9.89
C LYS A 72 10.58 -19.59 10.97
N LYS A 73 11.50 -19.31 11.89
CA LYS A 73 11.28 -18.30 12.94
C LYS A 73 11.14 -16.89 12.36
N ILE A 74 11.91 -16.55 11.33
CA ILE A 74 11.79 -15.25 10.65
C ILE A 74 10.47 -15.18 9.88
N GLU A 75 10.03 -16.27 9.24
CA GLU A 75 8.72 -16.34 8.58
C GLU A 75 7.55 -16.21 9.56
N GLU A 76 7.62 -16.87 10.72
CA GLU A 76 6.63 -16.71 11.79
C GLU A 76 6.58 -15.25 12.27
N LEU A 77 7.73 -14.64 12.57
CA LEU A 77 7.79 -13.23 12.97
C LEU A 77 7.29 -12.28 11.90
N LEU A 78 7.61 -12.53 10.63
CA LEU A 78 7.10 -11.75 9.51
C LEU A 78 5.60 -11.95 9.33
N SER A 79 5.05 -13.14 9.57
CA SER A 79 3.60 -13.37 9.51
C SER A 79 2.83 -12.70 10.65
N GLU A 80 3.44 -12.64 11.85
CA GLU A 80 2.90 -11.90 13.00
C GLU A 80 3.02 -10.38 12.77
N ASN A 81 4.11 -9.92 12.17
CA ASN A 81 4.32 -8.51 11.84
C ASN A 81 3.53 -8.06 10.59
N ASP A 82 3.26 -8.93 9.61
CA ASP A 82 2.35 -8.67 8.48
C ASP A 82 0.90 -8.56 8.96
N SER A 83 0.53 -9.20 10.07
CA SER A 83 -0.75 -8.94 10.74
C SER A 83 -0.78 -7.64 11.55
N GLU A 84 0.38 -7.01 11.80
CA GLU A 84 0.51 -5.70 12.45
C GLU A 84 0.87 -4.57 11.45
N GLU A 85 1.38 -4.91 10.26
CA GLU A 85 1.42 -4.11 9.05
C GLU A 85 0.08 -4.28 8.31
N GLU A 86 -1.03 -3.93 8.99
CA GLU A 86 -2.30 -3.67 8.33
C GLU A 86 -2.01 -2.64 7.23
N GLU A 87 -1.95 -3.09 5.96
CA GLU A 87 -2.13 -2.23 4.80
C GLU A 87 -3.21 -1.22 5.15
N GLU A 88 -2.98 0.08 4.94
CA GLU A 88 -4.00 1.13 5.10
C GLU A 88 -5.32 0.65 4.49
N GLU A 89 -6.22 0.05 5.29
CA GLU A 89 -7.13 -0.95 4.74
C GLU A 89 -8.27 -0.21 4.04
N PHE A 90 -8.16 -0.06 2.72
CA PHE A 90 -9.25 0.48 1.93
C PHE A 90 -10.26 -0.63 1.65
N VAL A 91 -11.51 -0.39 2.02
CA VAL A 91 -12.62 -1.34 1.85
C VAL A 91 -13.44 -0.95 0.63
N ASN A 92 -13.83 -1.94 -0.17
CA ASN A 92 -14.75 -1.76 -1.29
C ASN A 92 -16.19 -1.62 -0.75
N VAL A 93 -16.74 -0.41 -0.84
CA VAL A 93 -18.07 -0.10 -0.31
C VAL A 93 -19.13 -0.88 -1.09
N ASN A 94 -19.79 -1.84 -0.43
CA ASN A 94 -20.83 -2.70 -1.00
C ASN A 94 -20.46 -3.33 -2.35
N ASN A 95 -19.18 -3.69 -2.56
CA ASN A 95 -18.67 -4.23 -3.83
C ASN A 95 -18.94 -3.33 -5.06
N SER A 96 -19.12 -2.02 -4.85
CA SER A 96 -19.43 -1.07 -5.91
C SER A 96 -18.22 -0.71 -6.78
N GLY A 97 -17.01 -0.90 -6.25
CA GLY A 97 -15.74 -0.44 -6.82
C GLY A 97 -15.23 0.87 -6.20
N LEU A 98 -16.02 1.52 -5.33
CA LEU A 98 -15.56 2.67 -4.55
C LEU A 98 -14.76 2.18 -3.35
N MET A 99 -13.50 2.60 -3.25
CA MET A 99 -12.62 2.30 -2.13
C MET A 99 -12.71 3.39 -1.06
N LEU A 100 -12.82 2.99 0.21
CA LEU A 100 -12.92 3.91 1.35
C LEU A 100 -12.05 3.42 2.51
N PHE A 101 -11.37 4.33 3.21
CA PHE A 101 -10.59 3.98 4.39
C PHE A 101 -11.44 3.25 5.44
N LYS A 102 -10.95 2.12 5.98
CA LYS A 102 -11.69 1.23 6.88
C LYS A 102 -12.28 1.95 8.09
N ASP A 103 -11.52 2.80 8.78
CA ASP A 103 -12.06 3.53 9.94
C ASP A 103 -13.24 4.44 9.59
N LEU A 104 -13.25 5.00 8.37
CA LEU A 104 -14.37 5.82 7.92
C LEU A 104 -15.54 4.93 7.51
N HIS A 105 -15.26 3.84 6.78
CA HIS A 105 -16.26 2.85 6.38
C HIS A 105 -17.00 2.22 7.57
N ASP A 106 -16.29 1.89 8.64
CA ASP A 106 -16.82 1.18 9.81
C ASP A 106 -17.69 2.07 10.70
N LYS A 107 -17.54 3.39 10.58
CA LYS A 107 -18.41 4.36 11.25
C LYS A 107 -19.71 4.63 10.49
N LEU A 108 -19.85 4.17 9.25
CA LEU A 108 -21.07 4.33 8.46
C LEU A 108 -22.08 3.22 8.76
N TYR A 109 -23.36 3.58 8.79
CA TYR A 109 -24.44 2.60 8.80
C TYR A 109 -24.61 1.93 7.42
N ASP A 110 -25.18 0.73 7.38
CA ASP A 110 -25.35 -0.03 6.13
C ASP A 110 -26.17 0.70 5.06
N TYR A 111 -27.19 1.45 5.48
CA TYR A 111 -27.97 2.27 4.55
C TYR A 111 -27.15 3.44 3.98
N GLN A 112 -26.20 3.98 4.75
CA GLN A 112 -25.29 5.03 4.30
C GLN A 112 -24.30 4.47 3.27
N ARG A 113 -23.73 3.28 3.54
CA ARG A 113 -22.88 2.56 2.59
C ARG A 113 -23.61 2.27 1.27
N SER A 114 -24.91 1.95 1.36
CA SER A 114 -25.77 1.78 0.20
C SER A 114 -25.97 3.09 -0.58
N GLY A 115 -26.16 4.22 0.11
CA GLY A 115 -26.20 5.55 -0.50
C GLY A 115 -24.90 5.93 -1.22
N LEU A 116 -23.74 5.62 -0.63
CA LEU A 116 -22.43 5.78 -1.27
C LEU A 116 -22.31 4.95 -2.55
N ALA A 117 -22.64 3.66 -2.48
CA ALA A 117 -22.60 2.76 -3.63
C ALA A 117 -23.55 3.23 -4.75
N PHE A 118 -24.70 3.78 -4.39
CA PHE A 118 -25.62 4.41 -5.34
C PHE A 118 -25.01 5.66 -5.99
N LEU A 119 -24.39 6.57 -5.23
CA LEU A 119 -23.74 7.75 -5.81
C LEU A 119 -22.58 7.35 -6.75
N TYR A 120 -21.82 6.32 -6.37
CA TYR A 120 -20.72 5.82 -7.19
C TYR A 120 -21.20 5.15 -8.47
N SER A 121 -22.30 4.38 -8.42
CA SER A 121 -22.86 3.78 -9.64
C SER A 121 -23.31 4.84 -10.64
N LEU A 122 -23.90 5.94 -10.18
CA LEU A 122 -24.25 7.06 -11.05
C LEU A 122 -23.03 7.66 -11.76
N TYR A 123 -21.91 7.82 -11.03
CA TYR A 123 -20.66 8.30 -11.61
C TYR A 123 -20.10 7.31 -12.63
N ARG A 124 -19.98 6.03 -12.25
CA ARG A 124 -19.43 4.95 -13.09
C ARG A 124 -20.23 4.77 -14.38
N ASP A 125 -21.55 4.86 -14.28
CA ASP A 125 -22.46 4.67 -15.41
C ASP A 125 -22.63 5.96 -16.26
N GLY A 126 -21.85 7.01 -15.97
CA GLY A 126 -21.84 8.25 -16.74
C GLY A 126 -23.16 9.04 -16.68
N ARG A 127 -23.92 8.90 -15.59
CA ARG A 127 -25.21 9.57 -15.41
C ARG A 127 -25.00 11.05 -15.12
N LYS A 128 -25.97 11.89 -15.51
CA LYS A 128 -25.91 13.35 -15.32
C LYS A 128 -26.04 13.79 -13.84
N GLY A 129 -26.44 12.89 -12.96
CA GLY A 129 -26.63 13.14 -11.53
C GLY A 129 -27.66 12.19 -10.92
N GLY A 130 -27.96 12.40 -9.64
CA GLY A 130 -28.97 11.68 -8.89
C GLY A 130 -29.42 12.44 -7.64
N ILE A 131 -30.46 11.93 -7.00
CA ILE A 131 -31.07 12.56 -5.83
C ILE A 131 -30.89 11.61 -4.65
N LEU A 132 -30.17 12.06 -3.63
CA LEU A 132 -30.07 11.37 -2.34
C LEU A 132 -31.20 11.88 -1.42
N ALA A 133 -32.33 11.16 -1.42
CA ALA A 133 -33.58 11.58 -0.79
C ALA A 133 -33.91 10.84 0.51
N ASP A 134 -32.90 10.35 1.23
CA ASP A 134 -33.10 9.73 2.55
C ASP A 134 -33.79 10.69 3.52
N ASP A 135 -34.48 10.14 4.52
CA ASP A 135 -35.16 10.93 5.55
C ASP A 135 -34.21 11.91 6.27
N MET A 136 -34.81 12.97 6.81
CA MET A 136 -34.08 13.96 7.62
C MET A 136 -33.51 13.28 8.86
N GLY A 137 -32.24 13.55 9.17
CA GLY A 137 -31.54 12.95 10.31
C GLY A 137 -30.73 11.69 9.99
N LEU A 138 -30.91 11.06 8.82
CA LEU A 138 -30.14 9.86 8.42
C LEU A 138 -28.70 10.14 7.96
N GLY A 139 -28.18 11.34 8.21
CA GLY A 139 -26.76 11.63 7.93
C GLY A 139 -26.40 11.72 6.44
N LYS A 140 -27.25 12.34 5.61
CA LYS A 140 -26.89 12.63 4.20
C LYS A 140 -25.57 13.39 4.05
N THR A 141 -25.24 14.25 5.01
CA THR A 141 -23.97 14.98 5.04
C THR A 141 -22.79 14.04 5.10
N ILE A 142 -22.77 13.08 6.03
CA ILE A 142 -21.65 12.13 6.13
C ILE A 142 -21.58 11.23 4.90
N GLN A 143 -22.73 10.85 4.32
CA GLN A 143 -22.73 10.09 3.06
C GLN A 143 -22.00 10.83 1.92
N VAL A 144 -22.29 12.13 1.75
CA VAL A 144 -21.62 12.95 0.72
C VAL A 144 -20.14 13.14 1.05
N ILE A 145 -19.78 13.36 2.31
CA ILE A 145 -18.38 13.53 2.74
C ILE A 145 -17.57 12.25 2.46
N SER A 146 -18.08 11.09 2.86
CA SER A 146 -17.42 9.80 2.63
C SER A 146 -17.36 9.44 1.15
N PHE A 147 -18.40 9.73 0.38
CA PHE A 147 -18.36 9.60 -1.08
C PHE A 147 -17.22 10.43 -1.68
N LEU A 148 -17.12 11.71 -1.30
CA LEU A 148 -16.03 12.57 -1.78
C LEU A 148 -14.66 12.05 -1.36
N SER A 149 -14.49 11.60 -0.11
CA SER A 149 -13.22 11.00 0.34
C SER A 149 -12.76 9.90 -0.60
N GLY A 150 -13.61 8.90 -0.86
CA GLY A 150 -13.26 7.80 -1.77
C GLY A 150 -12.97 8.27 -3.21
N MET A 151 -13.69 9.29 -3.70
CA MET A 151 -13.44 9.88 -5.02
C MET A 151 -12.10 10.63 -5.11
N TYR A 152 -11.68 11.29 -4.04
CA TYR A 152 -10.38 11.98 -3.97
C TYR A 152 -9.24 10.99 -3.80
N ASP A 153 -9.40 10.00 -2.93
CA ASP A 153 -8.40 8.96 -2.66
C ASP A 153 -8.15 8.09 -3.90
N SER A 154 -9.20 7.86 -4.70
CA SER A 154 -9.11 7.16 -6.00
C SER A 154 -8.70 8.07 -7.17
N GLU A 155 -8.36 9.34 -6.92
CA GLU A 155 -8.02 10.36 -7.93
C GLU A 155 -9.09 10.62 -9.01
N LEU A 156 -10.34 10.19 -8.77
CA LEU A 156 -11.48 10.35 -9.67
C LEU A 156 -12.06 11.78 -9.65
N ALA A 157 -11.78 12.53 -8.58
CA ALA A 157 -12.15 13.93 -8.42
C ALA A 157 -10.94 14.78 -8.01
N LYS A 158 -10.75 15.92 -8.68
CA LYS A 158 -9.71 16.92 -8.33
C LYS A 158 -10.28 18.15 -7.64
N HIS A 159 -11.48 18.57 -8.04
CA HIS A 159 -12.16 19.74 -7.51
C HIS A 159 -13.67 19.47 -7.42
N THR A 160 -14.26 19.84 -6.28
CA THR A 160 -15.68 19.69 -6.01
C THR A 160 -16.22 21.00 -5.48
N LEU A 161 -17.37 21.44 -6.01
CA LEU A 161 -18.11 22.59 -5.50
C LEU A 161 -19.35 22.10 -4.76
N LEU A 162 -19.44 22.43 -3.47
CA LEU A 162 -20.65 22.21 -2.68
C LEU A 162 -21.41 23.52 -2.52
N VAL A 163 -22.69 23.50 -2.88
CA VAL A 163 -23.57 24.67 -2.77
C VAL A 163 -24.63 24.36 -1.71
N MET A 164 -24.74 25.25 -0.73
CA MET A 164 -25.65 25.11 0.41
C MET A 164 -26.01 26.49 0.98
N PRO A 165 -27.09 26.61 1.77
CA PRO A 165 -27.37 27.81 2.55
C PRO A 165 -26.19 28.22 3.43
N THR A 166 -25.93 29.53 3.54
CA THR A 166 -24.78 30.07 4.29
C THR A 166 -24.74 29.58 5.74
N SER A 167 -25.91 29.40 6.37
CA SER A 167 -26.04 28.89 7.73
C SER A 167 -25.50 27.47 7.92
N LEU A 168 -25.40 26.67 6.86
CA LEU A 168 -24.88 25.30 6.90
C LEU A 168 -23.37 25.21 6.69
N ILE A 169 -22.72 26.24 6.16
CA ILE A 169 -21.29 26.21 5.82
C ILE A 169 -20.44 25.83 7.03
N THR A 170 -20.65 26.51 8.17
CA THR A 170 -19.90 26.23 9.40
C THR A 170 -20.10 24.79 9.89
N ASN A 171 -21.30 24.25 9.74
CA ASN A 171 -21.59 22.86 10.11
C ASN A 171 -20.83 21.88 9.19
N TRP A 172 -20.89 22.08 7.88
CA TRP A 172 -20.18 21.25 6.92
C TRP A 172 -18.66 21.30 7.10
N THR A 173 -18.07 22.47 7.35
CA THR A 173 -16.63 22.60 7.64
C THR A 173 -16.23 21.77 8.88
N LYS A 174 -17.05 21.78 9.94
CA LYS A 174 -16.82 20.96 11.13
C LYS A 174 -16.94 19.46 10.84
N GLU A 175 -17.96 19.06 10.07
CA GLU A 175 -18.13 17.66 9.67
C GLU A 175 -16.94 17.19 8.82
N PHE A 176 -16.45 17.98 7.87
CA PHE A 176 -15.25 17.64 7.10
C PHE A 176 -14.01 17.50 7.99
N ALA A 177 -13.79 18.42 8.93
CA ALA A 177 -12.69 18.33 9.87
C ALA A 177 -12.79 17.09 10.78
N LYS A 178 -14.01 16.68 11.14
CA LYS A 178 -14.28 15.50 11.97
C LYS A 178 -14.06 14.18 11.21
N TRP A 179 -14.60 14.06 10.01
CA TRP A 179 -14.68 12.79 9.29
C TRP A 179 -13.53 12.57 8.31
N THR A 180 -12.95 13.65 7.80
CA THR A 180 -11.88 13.61 6.79
C THR A 180 -10.84 14.71 7.08
N PRO A 181 -10.12 14.67 8.21
CA PRO A 181 -9.22 15.75 8.65
C PRO A 181 -8.11 16.08 7.64
N GLY A 182 -7.72 15.14 6.78
CA GLY A 182 -6.74 15.36 5.71
C GLY A 182 -7.30 16.04 4.45
N MET A 183 -8.61 16.18 4.29
CA MET A 183 -9.20 16.73 3.08
C MET A 183 -9.16 18.26 3.08
N ARG A 184 -8.67 18.86 1.99
CA ARG A 184 -8.59 20.32 1.87
C ARG A 184 -9.98 20.88 1.59
N VAL A 185 -10.54 21.58 2.56
CA VAL A 185 -11.83 22.26 2.44
C VAL A 185 -11.61 23.74 2.60
N LYS A 186 -12.27 24.51 1.73
CA LYS A 186 -12.21 25.97 1.73
C LYS A 186 -13.61 26.51 1.57
N ASP A 187 -14.02 27.37 2.48
CA ASP A 187 -15.31 28.03 2.42
C ASP A 187 -15.26 29.25 1.50
N PHE A 188 -16.35 29.46 0.78
CA PHE A 188 -16.51 30.63 -0.07
C PHE A 188 -17.86 31.28 0.21
N HIS A 189 -17.84 32.27 1.10
CA HIS A 189 -18.95 33.18 1.29
C HIS A 189 -18.41 34.60 1.55
N GLY A 190 -19.25 35.60 1.34
CA GLY A 190 -18.89 36.99 1.54
C GLY A 190 -20.07 37.91 1.27
N THR A 191 -20.27 38.86 2.18
CA THR A 191 -21.37 39.82 2.13
C THR A 191 -21.16 40.84 1.02
N SER A 192 -19.91 41.23 0.75
CA SER A 192 -19.56 42.18 -0.30
C SER A 192 -18.88 41.53 -1.50
N LYS A 193 -18.97 42.18 -2.67
CA LYS A 193 -18.26 41.75 -3.88
C LYS A 193 -16.73 41.75 -3.66
N GLY A 194 -16.20 42.74 -2.95
CA GLY A 194 -14.77 42.84 -2.64
C GLY A 194 -14.27 41.71 -1.76
N GLU A 195 -15.05 41.31 -0.74
CA GLU A 195 -14.76 40.17 0.12
C GLU A 195 -14.73 38.86 -0.68
N ARG A 196 -15.73 38.65 -1.56
CA ARG A 196 -15.78 37.49 -2.46
C ARG A 196 -14.58 37.46 -3.41
N THR A 197 -14.20 38.58 -4.03
CA THR A 197 -13.03 38.62 -4.92
C THR A 197 -11.73 38.30 -4.18
N ARG A 198 -11.54 38.85 -2.97
CA ARG A 198 -10.36 38.56 -2.15
C ARG A 198 -10.28 37.10 -1.73
N ASN A 199 -11.43 36.49 -1.39
CA ASN A 199 -11.48 35.07 -1.07
C ASN A 199 -11.07 34.23 -2.29
N LEU A 200 -11.63 34.52 -3.49
CA LEU A 200 -11.27 33.89 -4.77
C LEU A 200 -9.77 33.95 -5.10
N GLU A 201 -9.11 35.07 -4.83
CA GLU A 201 -7.66 35.22 -5.07
C GLU A 201 -6.82 34.29 -4.19
N LYS A 202 -7.22 34.08 -2.93
CA LYS A 202 -6.59 33.11 -2.02
C LYS A 202 -6.71 31.67 -2.54
N PHE A 203 -7.80 31.32 -3.23
CA PHE A 203 -7.93 30.00 -3.87
C PHE A 203 -6.91 29.79 -5.00
N ARG A 204 -6.63 30.84 -5.80
CA ARG A 204 -5.71 30.77 -6.94
C ARG A 204 -4.23 30.74 -6.52
N GLY A 205 -3.86 31.45 -5.44
CA GLY A 205 -2.47 31.51 -4.96
C GLY A 205 -1.94 30.18 -4.39
N GLU A 206 -2.78 29.43 -3.67
CA GLU A 206 -2.39 28.16 -3.03
C GLU A 206 -2.45 26.94 -3.96
N ALA A 207 -3.19 27.04 -5.07
CA ALA A 207 -3.17 26.01 -6.12
C ALA A 207 -1.82 25.95 -6.85
N ALA A 208 -1.05 27.05 -6.84
CA ALA A 208 0.28 27.12 -7.46
C ALA A 208 1.42 26.62 -6.54
N SER A 209 1.18 26.49 -5.22
CA SER A 209 2.18 26.10 -4.22
C SER A 209 2.04 24.66 -3.70
N SER A 210 1.01 23.92 -4.10
CA SER A 210 0.78 22.54 -3.65
C SER A 210 1.28 21.52 -4.67
N SER A 211 2.51 21.05 -4.46
CA SER A 211 3.03 19.79 -5.02
C SER A 211 2.14 18.60 -4.57
N PRO A 212 2.10 17.45 -5.30
CA PRO A 212 1.33 16.28 -4.90
C PRO A 212 1.73 15.84 -3.49
N ARG A 213 0.72 15.51 -2.68
CA ARG A 213 0.87 15.14 -1.27
C ARG A 213 1.94 14.05 -1.11
N THR A 214 2.95 14.31 -0.30
CA THR A 214 3.75 13.24 0.29
C THR A 214 2.83 12.35 1.12
N ARG A 215 2.93 11.05 0.85
CA ARG A 215 2.37 9.95 1.64
C ARG A 215 2.68 10.22 3.12
N CYS A 216 1.66 10.23 3.99
CA CYS A 216 1.92 10.22 5.43
C CYS A 216 2.53 8.86 5.75
N SER A 217 3.72 8.90 6.35
CA SER A 217 4.50 7.76 6.81
C SER A 217 3.94 7.15 8.08
#